data_AF-A0A7S2WI36-F1
#
_entry.id   AF-A0A7S2WI36-F1
#
_cell.length_a   1.000
_cell.length_b   1.000
_cell.length_c   1.000
_cell.angle_alpha   90.00
_cell.angle_beta   90.00
_cell.angle_gamma   90.00
#
_symmetry.space_group_name_H-M   'P 1'
#
loop_
_entity.id
_entity.type
_entity.pdbx_description
1 polymer ?
#
loop_
_entity_poly.entity_id
_entity_poly.type
_entity_poly.pdbx_seq_one_letter_code
_entity_poly.pdbx_strand_id
1 'polypeptide(L)'
;RRAARRREAEPPRRNFGAAIAGAAGLGFARAANAEAGTGPKFSFFGLIPGSGTAYSENAAFGTDQSQPLYSAYGPFSPVDRPDALYKQVDNAPFYKKLIGESEKRLGKVRGYIEKKTWSEVITENTRQLYSLRKAMNGLAVGNKAAEEAKTAFYQDIEAVTLWSTRKDQAAAMAAYEKSLKDFAAYKSAVGI
;
A
#
# COMPACT_ATOMS: atom_id res chain seq x y z
N ARG A 1 -23.19 15.52 -67.67
CA ARG A 1 -21.80 15.00 -67.63
C ARG A 1 -21.51 14.53 -66.21
N ARG A 2 -21.57 13.21 -65.96
CA ARG A 2 -21.19 12.58 -64.68
C ARG A 2 -19.66 12.40 -64.66
N ALA A 3 -18.98 12.97 -63.67
CA ALA A 3 -17.58 12.66 -63.41
C ALA A 3 -17.49 11.84 -62.12
N ALA A 4 -17.06 10.58 -62.25
CA ALA A 4 -16.84 9.67 -61.14
C ALA A 4 -15.64 10.14 -60.31
N ARG A 5 -15.83 10.34 -58.99
CA ARG A 5 -14.70 10.37 -58.06
C ARG A 5 -14.21 8.93 -57.89
N ARG A 6 -13.03 8.63 -58.43
CA ARG A 6 -12.27 7.40 -58.14
C ARG A 6 -12.14 7.26 -56.62
N ARG A 7 -12.50 6.10 -56.07
CA ARG A 7 -12.03 5.67 -54.74
C ARG A 7 -10.52 5.46 -54.86
N GLU A 8 -9.72 6.22 -54.10
CA GLU A 8 -8.32 5.91 -53.90
C GLU A 8 -8.24 4.56 -53.17
N ALA A 9 -7.49 3.63 -53.75
CA ALA A 9 -7.28 2.31 -53.18
C ALA A 9 -6.37 2.43 -51.95
N GLU A 10 -6.85 1.97 -50.79
CA GLU A 10 -6.00 1.78 -49.61
C GLU A 10 -4.79 0.89 -49.97
N PRO A 11 -3.57 1.25 -49.56
CA PRO A 11 -2.41 0.43 -49.85
C PRO A 11 -2.50 -0.92 -49.09
N PRO A 12 -2.20 -2.05 -49.75
CA PRO A 12 -2.26 -3.36 -49.12
C PRO A 12 -1.17 -3.49 -48.04
N ARG A 13 -1.49 -4.18 -46.94
CA ARG A 13 -0.65 -4.42 -45.74
C ARG A 13 0.78 -4.93 -46.01
N ARG A 14 1.02 -5.43 -47.22
CA ARG A 14 2.31 -5.88 -47.72
C ARG A 14 3.29 -4.72 -47.98
N ASN A 15 2.80 -3.49 -48.19
CA ASN A 15 3.63 -2.29 -48.30
C ASN A 15 4.17 -1.80 -46.94
N PHE A 16 3.57 -2.20 -45.82
CA PHE A 16 4.13 -1.93 -44.49
C PHE A 16 5.36 -2.81 -44.21
N GLY A 17 5.35 -4.06 -44.68
CA GLY A 17 6.52 -4.94 -44.62
C GLY A 17 7.69 -4.44 -45.49
N ALA A 18 7.39 -3.80 -46.63
CA ALA A 18 8.41 -3.17 -47.47
C ALA A 18 8.97 -1.86 -46.86
N ALA A 19 8.15 -1.09 -46.12
CA ALA A 19 8.61 0.09 -45.40
C ALA A 19 9.53 -0.26 -44.21
N ILE A 20 9.28 -1.39 -43.53
CA ILE A 20 10.18 -1.92 -42.49
C ILE A 20 11.49 -2.45 -43.12
N ALA A 21 11.42 -3.10 -44.28
CA ALA A 21 12.61 -3.53 -45.02
C ALA A 21 13.44 -2.34 -45.57
N GLY A 22 12.79 -1.24 -45.96
CA GLY A 22 13.45 -0.02 -46.43
C GLY A 22 14.12 0.79 -45.31
N ALA A 23 13.57 0.74 -44.09
CA ALA A 23 14.19 1.36 -42.91
C ALA A 23 15.47 0.63 -42.45
N ALA A 24 15.62 -0.66 -42.77
CA ALA A 24 16.86 -1.41 -42.53
C ALA A 24 18.01 -1.01 -43.50
N GLY A 25 17.70 -0.29 -44.59
CA GLY A 25 18.66 0.07 -45.64
C GLY A 25 19.24 1.49 -45.58
N LEU A 26 18.66 2.40 -44.79
CA LEU A 26 19.02 3.84 -44.80
C LEU A 26 19.66 4.29 -43.47
N GLY A 27 20.72 3.60 -43.06
CA GLY A 27 21.45 3.96 -41.84
C GLY A 27 22.82 3.33 -41.68
N PHE A 28 23.47 2.85 -42.75
CA PHE A 28 24.89 2.47 -42.70
C PHE A 28 25.76 3.58 -43.29
N ALA A 29 25.75 4.75 -42.64
CA ALA A 29 26.94 5.56 -42.66
C ALA A 29 27.97 4.83 -41.80
N ARG A 30 28.87 4.08 -42.46
CA ARG A 30 30.08 3.55 -41.82
C ARG A 30 30.87 4.74 -41.26
N ALA A 31 30.72 5.01 -39.98
CA ALA A 31 31.66 5.80 -39.21
C ALA A 31 32.45 4.87 -38.29
N ALA A 32 33.76 5.03 -38.37
CA ALA A 32 34.80 4.22 -37.77
C ALA A 32 34.70 4.12 -36.23
N ASN A 33 35.10 2.95 -35.72
CA ASN A 33 35.49 2.69 -34.33
C ASN A 33 34.45 3.02 -33.24
N ALA A 34 33.27 2.41 -33.30
CA ALA A 34 32.50 2.19 -32.07
C ALA A 34 33.06 0.92 -31.39
N GLU A 35 33.75 1.09 -30.27
CA GLU A 35 34.20 0.00 -29.40
C GLU A 35 33.04 -0.97 -29.15
N ALA A 36 33.26 -2.28 -29.24
CA ALA A 36 32.21 -3.27 -29.03
C ALA A 36 31.55 -3.04 -27.65
N GLY A 37 30.33 -2.48 -27.64
CA GLY A 37 29.65 -2.00 -26.43
C GLY A 37 29.14 -0.55 -26.48
N THR A 38 29.47 0.23 -27.52
CA THR A 38 29.07 1.65 -27.69
C THR A 38 27.95 1.87 -28.71
N GLY A 39 27.03 0.91 -28.84
CA GLY A 39 25.81 1.09 -29.64
C GLY A 39 24.78 2.02 -28.95
N PRO A 40 23.80 2.57 -29.69
CA PRO A 40 22.74 3.39 -29.12
C PRO A 40 21.99 2.60 -28.04
N LYS A 41 21.95 3.12 -26.81
CA LYS A 41 21.30 2.49 -25.65
C LYS A 41 19.76 2.62 -25.66
N PHE A 42 19.16 2.83 -26.83
CA PHE A 42 17.72 2.93 -27.01
C PHE A 42 17.22 1.67 -27.74
N SER A 43 16.34 0.92 -27.08
CA SER A 43 15.63 -0.22 -27.63
C SER A 43 14.29 0.23 -28.20
N PHE A 44 14.01 -0.11 -29.46
CA PHE A 44 12.69 0.02 -30.07
C PHE A 44 11.95 -1.31 -29.92
N PHE A 45 11.08 -1.40 -28.92
CA PHE A 45 10.20 -2.55 -28.67
C PHE A 45 10.92 -3.92 -28.57
N GLY A 46 12.17 -3.95 -28.09
CA GLY A 46 12.94 -5.20 -27.95
C GLY A 46 13.40 -5.85 -29.26
N LEU A 47 13.21 -5.20 -30.42
CA LEU A 47 13.54 -5.74 -31.76
C LEU A 47 15.00 -5.52 -32.18
N ILE A 48 15.65 -4.50 -31.64
CA ILE A 48 17.11 -4.33 -31.74
C ILE A 48 17.65 -4.86 -30.41
N PRO A 49 18.48 -5.92 -30.39
CA PRO A 49 18.96 -6.52 -29.15
C PRO A 49 19.86 -5.52 -28.42
N GLY A 50 19.24 -4.72 -27.55
CA GLY A 50 19.88 -3.72 -26.74
C GLY A 50 20.58 -4.36 -25.56
N SER A 51 21.53 -5.27 -25.81
CA SER A 51 22.58 -5.76 -24.90
C SER A 51 22.23 -6.08 -23.43
N GLY A 52 20.96 -6.16 -23.04
CA GLY A 52 20.53 -6.08 -21.64
C GLY A 52 20.87 -4.76 -20.94
N THR A 53 21.39 -3.74 -21.65
CA THR A 53 21.91 -2.48 -21.08
C THR A 53 21.32 -1.22 -21.73
N ALA A 54 20.26 -1.39 -22.55
CA ALA A 54 19.52 -0.28 -23.12
C ALA A 54 18.66 0.42 -22.05
N TYR A 55 18.68 1.75 -22.03
CA TYR A 55 17.92 2.58 -21.10
C TYR A 55 16.40 2.54 -21.35
N SER A 56 15.95 2.08 -22.52
CA SER A 56 14.53 2.02 -22.89
C SER A 56 14.03 0.58 -23.10
N GLU A 57 14.58 -0.37 -22.34
CA GLU A 57 14.15 -1.77 -22.37
C GLU A 57 13.09 -2.03 -21.29
N ASN A 58 11.83 -2.21 -21.71
CA ASN A 58 10.70 -2.36 -20.77
C ASN A 58 10.50 -3.79 -20.25
N ALA A 59 11.14 -4.80 -20.86
CA ALA A 59 11.00 -6.20 -20.50
C ALA A 59 12.27 -6.80 -19.86
N ALA A 60 13.19 -5.95 -19.38
CA ALA A 60 14.43 -6.34 -18.71
C ALA A 60 14.20 -6.79 -17.26
N PHE A 61 13.29 -7.74 -17.05
CA PHE A 61 12.98 -8.30 -15.74
C PHE A 61 14.17 -9.07 -15.18
N GLY A 62 14.71 -8.66 -14.04
CA GLY A 62 15.84 -9.39 -13.45
C GLY A 62 17.21 -9.03 -14.03
N THR A 63 17.27 -8.41 -15.21
CA THR A 63 18.54 -8.21 -15.96
C THR A 63 19.07 -6.79 -15.97
N ASP A 64 18.25 -5.77 -15.72
CA ASP A 64 18.68 -4.36 -15.71
C ASP A 64 19.35 -3.98 -14.36
N GLN A 65 18.67 -4.30 -13.26
CA GLN A 65 19.15 -4.02 -11.91
C GLN A 65 20.16 -5.06 -11.40
N SER A 66 21.20 -4.58 -10.71
CA SER A 66 22.26 -5.43 -10.10
C SER A 66 21.80 -6.23 -8.88
N GLN A 67 20.60 -5.95 -8.38
CA GLN A 67 20.07 -6.48 -7.13
C GLN A 67 18.83 -7.33 -7.39
N PRO A 68 18.63 -8.48 -6.72
CA PRO A 68 17.41 -9.25 -6.88
C PRO A 68 16.17 -8.40 -6.56
N LEU A 69 15.15 -8.57 -7.40
CA LEU A 69 13.81 -8.00 -7.24
C LEU A 69 12.93 -8.96 -6.42
N TYR A 70 11.96 -8.40 -5.70
CA TYR A 70 10.93 -9.17 -4.99
C TYR A 70 10.03 -9.94 -5.96
N SER A 71 9.72 -9.32 -7.11
CA SER A 71 8.93 -9.92 -8.19
C SER A 71 9.34 -9.28 -9.51
N ALA A 72 9.20 -10.01 -10.62
CA ALA A 72 9.43 -9.47 -11.97
C ALA A 72 8.58 -8.21 -12.26
N TYR A 73 7.42 -8.08 -11.61
CA TYR A 73 6.51 -6.95 -11.82
C TYR A 73 6.66 -5.81 -10.79
N GLY A 74 7.68 -5.87 -9.93
CA GLY A 74 7.90 -4.88 -8.88
C GLY A 74 9.30 -4.28 -8.96
N PRO A 75 9.46 -2.97 -8.68
CA PRO A 75 10.79 -2.32 -8.67
C PRO A 75 11.55 -2.55 -7.36
N PHE A 76 10.91 -3.15 -6.34
CA PHE A 76 11.46 -3.29 -4.99
C PHE A 76 12.24 -4.58 -4.85
N SER A 77 13.36 -4.53 -4.13
CA SER A 77 14.10 -5.71 -3.69
C SER A 77 13.38 -6.45 -2.54
N PRO A 78 13.71 -7.73 -2.28
CA PRO A 78 13.19 -8.48 -1.14
C PRO A 78 13.42 -7.76 0.20
N VAL A 79 12.48 -7.95 1.14
CA VAL A 79 12.44 -7.23 2.42
C VAL A 79 13.43 -7.80 3.44
N ASP A 80 13.79 -9.06 3.29
CA ASP A 80 14.63 -9.86 4.19
C ASP A 80 16.14 -9.75 3.90
N ARG A 81 16.54 -8.79 3.07
CA ARG A 81 17.94 -8.64 2.69
C ARG A 81 18.82 -8.09 3.82
N PRO A 82 20.08 -8.56 3.93
CA PRO A 82 21.01 -8.09 4.96
C PRO A 82 21.37 -6.60 4.81
N ASP A 83 21.34 -6.06 3.59
CA ASP A 83 21.58 -4.64 3.28
C ASP A 83 20.31 -3.78 3.30
N ALA A 84 19.14 -4.35 3.62
CA ALA A 84 17.93 -3.55 3.81
C ALA A 84 18.09 -2.59 5.00
N LEU A 85 17.80 -1.29 4.78
CA LEU A 85 17.85 -0.26 5.83
C LEU A 85 16.78 -0.48 6.89
N TYR A 86 15.60 -0.95 6.48
CA TYR A 86 14.55 -1.32 7.41
C TYR A 86 14.91 -2.65 8.06
N LYS A 87 15.09 -2.63 9.39
CA LYS A 87 15.23 -3.84 10.19
C LYS A 87 13.94 -4.08 10.94
N GLN A 88 13.50 -5.34 10.95
CA GLN A 88 12.38 -5.72 11.80
C GLN A 88 12.82 -5.56 13.26
N VAL A 89 12.19 -4.62 13.93
CA VAL A 89 12.42 -4.33 15.34
C VAL A 89 11.24 -4.81 16.17
N ASP A 90 11.50 -5.10 17.44
CA ASP A 90 10.43 -5.34 18.39
C ASP A 90 9.59 -4.07 18.55
N ASN A 91 8.35 -4.12 18.05
CA ASN A 91 7.41 -3.02 18.13
C ASN A 91 6.64 -2.97 19.46
N ALA A 92 6.82 -3.94 20.36
CA ALA A 92 6.08 -4.02 21.60
C ALA A 92 6.20 -2.74 22.46
N PRO A 93 7.39 -2.13 22.67
CA PRO A 93 7.50 -0.89 23.43
C PRO A 93 6.72 0.27 22.82
N PHE A 94 6.74 0.37 21.48
CA PHE A 94 5.98 1.38 20.73
C PHE A 94 4.47 1.17 20.90
N TYR A 95 3.99 -0.08 20.79
CA TYR A 95 2.57 -0.40 20.99
C TYR A 95 2.10 -0.12 22.42
N LYS A 96 2.91 -0.45 23.43
CA LYS A 96 2.59 -0.13 24.83
C LYS A 96 2.45 1.39 25.04
N LYS A 97 3.32 2.19 24.43
CA LYS A 97 3.23 3.66 24.47
C LYS A 97 1.95 4.18 23.83
N LEU A 98 1.58 3.64 22.66
CA LEU A 98 0.32 4.00 21.98
C LEU A 98 -0.90 3.67 22.84
N ILE A 99 -0.94 2.48 23.43
CA ILE A 99 -2.04 2.06 24.32
C ILE A 99 -2.16 3.00 25.51
N GLY A 100 -1.05 3.38 26.15
CA GLY A 100 -1.06 4.32 27.26
C GLY A 100 -1.51 5.73 26.88
N GLU A 101 -1.23 6.21 25.65
CA GLU A 101 -1.79 7.47 25.16
C GLU A 101 -3.30 7.35 24.88
N SER A 102 -3.72 6.26 24.25
CA SER A 102 -5.13 6.02 23.94
C SER A 102 -5.99 5.87 25.19
N GLU A 103 -5.48 5.24 26.25
CA GLU A 103 -6.16 5.11 27.55
C GLU A 103 -6.54 6.47 28.15
N LYS A 104 -5.60 7.43 28.13
CA LYS A 104 -5.86 8.80 28.63
C LYS A 104 -6.99 9.49 27.85
N ARG A 105 -7.14 9.16 26.58
CA ARG A 105 -8.14 9.75 25.68
C ARG A 105 -9.49 9.06 25.81
N LEU A 106 -9.50 7.73 25.91
CA LEU A 106 -10.70 6.95 26.25
C LEU A 106 -11.35 7.48 27.53
N GLY A 107 -10.55 7.82 28.55
CA GLY A 107 -11.04 8.42 29.79
C GLY A 107 -11.84 9.73 29.63
N LYS A 108 -11.66 10.47 28.51
CA LYS A 108 -12.42 11.70 28.23
C LYS A 108 -13.82 11.43 27.67
N VAL A 109 -14.02 10.29 27.01
CA VAL A 109 -15.25 9.93 26.31
C VAL A 109 -16.45 9.96 27.25
N ARG A 110 -16.27 9.51 28.50
CA ARG A 110 -17.29 9.62 29.55
C ARG A 110 -17.84 11.03 29.70
N GLY A 111 -16.96 12.02 29.87
CA GLY A 111 -17.35 13.41 30.07
C GLY A 111 -18.06 13.99 28.85
N TYR A 112 -17.72 13.53 27.64
CA TYR A 112 -18.41 13.92 26.41
C TYR A 112 -19.81 13.30 26.31
N ILE A 113 -19.98 12.03 26.71
CA ILE A 113 -21.30 11.38 26.76
C ILE A 113 -22.19 12.06 27.81
N GLU A 114 -21.65 12.36 28.99
CA GLU A 114 -22.37 13.06 30.08
C GLU A 114 -22.84 14.45 29.64
N LYS A 115 -22.00 15.20 28.93
CA LYS A 115 -22.33 16.52 28.37
C LYS A 115 -23.14 16.46 27.08
N LYS A 116 -23.43 15.27 26.55
CA LYS A 116 -24.13 15.05 25.27
C LYS A 116 -23.45 15.74 24.07
N THR A 117 -22.12 15.88 24.12
CA THR A 117 -21.32 16.41 23.01
C THR A 117 -21.01 15.28 22.03
N TRP A 118 -22.03 14.81 21.30
CA TRP A 118 -21.96 13.59 20.48
C TRP A 118 -20.89 13.62 19.39
N SER A 119 -20.67 14.79 18.78
CA SER A 119 -19.62 14.97 17.76
C SER A 119 -18.23 14.73 18.34
N GLU A 120 -17.99 15.16 19.58
CA GLU A 120 -16.71 14.94 20.28
C GLU A 120 -16.50 13.46 20.59
N VAL A 121 -17.56 12.73 21.00
CA VAL A 121 -17.47 11.28 21.23
C VAL A 121 -17.03 10.54 19.97
N ILE A 122 -17.69 10.83 18.84
CA ILE A 122 -17.40 10.18 17.56
C ILE A 122 -16.01 10.55 17.06
N THR A 123 -15.63 11.84 17.16
CA THR A 123 -14.32 12.33 16.74
C THR A 123 -13.19 11.76 17.59
N GLU A 124 -13.36 11.69 18.92
CA GLU A 124 -12.34 11.14 19.81
C GLU A 124 -12.13 9.64 19.55
N ASN A 125 -13.22 8.89 19.40
CA ASN A 125 -13.17 7.47 19.06
C ASN A 125 -12.44 7.26 17.71
N THR A 126 -12.87 7.93 16.65
CA THR A 126 -12.28 7.73 15.31
C THR A 126 -10.82 8.16 15.20
N ARG A 127 -10.44 9.29 15.83
CA ARG A 127 -9.08 9.84 15.78
C ARG A 127 -8.02 8.87 16.35
N GLN A 128 -8.38 8.08 17.34
CA GLN A 128 -7.42 7.32 18.16
C GLN A 128 -7.59 5.81 18.02
N LEU A 129 -8.77 5.33 17.64
CA LEU A 129 -8.99 3.90 17.48
C LEU A 129 -8.12 3.28 16.38
N TYR A 130 -7.71 4.05 15.37
CA TYR A 130 -6.88 3.49 14.30
C TYR A 130 -5.50 3.03 14.80
N SER A 131 -4.80 3.89 15.55
CA SER A 131 -3.50 3.55 16.15
C SER A 131 -3.65 2.54 17.29
N LEU A 132 -4.74 2.66 18.07
CA LEU A 132 -5.03 1.73 19.17
C LEU A 132 -5.28 0.31 18.66
N ARG A 133 -6.14 0.13 17.64
CA ARG A 133 -6.42 -1.19 17.04
C ARG A 133 -5.16 -1.85 16.52
N LYS A 134 -4.29 -1.08 15.85
CA LYS A 134 -2.99 -1.59 15.37
C LYS A 134 -2.11 -2.06 16.54
N ALA A 135 -2.00 -1.27 17.60
CA ALA A 135 -1.20 -1.60 18.78
C ALA A 135 -1.76 -2.83 19.52
N MET A 136 -3.08 -2.90 19.67
CA MET A 136 -3.75 -4.03 20.31
C MET A 136 -3.59 -5.32 19.52
N ASN A 137 -3.74 -5.27 18.19
CA ASN A 137 -3.49 -6.42 17.34
C ASN A 137 -2.03 -6.88 17.40
N GLY A 138 -1.08 -5.95 17.41
CA GLY A 138 0.35 -6.27 17.45
C GLY A 138 0.80 -6.95 18.74
N LEU A 139 0.21 -6.62 19.88
CA LEU A 139 0.53 -7.23 21.18
C LEU A 139 -0.29 -8.49 21.50
N ALA A 140 -1.42 -8.70 20.84
CA ALA A 140 -2.27 -9.87 21.06
C ALA A 140 -1.79 -11.14 20.34
N VAL A 141 -0.86 -11.03 19.38
CA VAL A 141 -0.41 -12.15 18.55
C VAL A 141 0.06 -13.32 19.41
N GLY A 142 -0.55 -14.48 19.23
CA GLY A 142 -0.21 -15.70 19.97
C GLY A 142 -0.81 -15.79 21.38
N ASN A 143 -1.58 -14.79 21.83
CA ASN A 143 -2.27 -14.77 23.11
C ASN A 143 -3.79 -14.79 22.93
N LYS A 144 -4.40 -15.96 23.13
CA LYS A 144 -5.84 -16.17 22.94
C LYS A 144 -6.71 -15.25 23.80
N ALA A 145 -6.35 -15.05 25.07
CA ALA A 145 -7.12 -14.19 25.97
C ALA A 145 -7.08 -12.72 25.51
N ALA A 146 -5.93 -12.25 25.03
CA ALA A 146 -5.80 -10.91 24.47
C ALA A 146 -6.57 -10.75 23.14
N GLU A 147 -6.57 -11.78 22.28
CA GLU A 147 -7.34 -11.80 21.03
C GLU A 147 -8.85 -11.73 21.26
N GLU A 148 -9.36 -12.45 22.27
CA GLU A 148 -10.77 -12.40 22.65
C GLU A 148 -11.13 -11.04 23.26
N ALA A 149 -10.34 -10.55 24.22
CA ALA A 149 -10.60 -9.29 24.90
C ALA A 149 -10.52 -8.07 23.96
N LYS A 150 -9.57 -8.03 23.01
CA LYS A 150 -9.51 -6.93 22.03
C LYS A 150 -10.72 -6.94 21.10
N THR A 151 -11.21 -8.13 20.73
CA THR A 151 -12.35 -8.26 19.82
C THR A 151 -13.62 -7.76 20.50
N ALA A 152 -13.83 -8.13 21.77
CA ALA A 152 -14.93 -7.63 22.58
C ALA A 152 -14.85 -6.09 22.74
N PHE A 153 -13.66 -5.56 23.07
CA PHE A 153 -13.43 -4.11 23.13
C PHE A 153 -13.78 -3.39 21.81
N TYR A 154 -13.42 -3.95 20.66
CA TYR A 154 -13.73 -3.34 19.36
C TYR A 154 -15.23 -3.26 19.10
N GLN A 155 -15.98 -4.31 19.46
CA GLN A 155 -17.43 -4.34 19.32
C GLN A 155 -18.09 -3.30 20.22
N ASP A 156 -17.64 -3.20 21.48
CA ASP A 156 -18.23 -2.25 22.43
C ASP A 156 -17.92 -0.80 22.08
N ILE A 157 -16.70 -0.48 21.61
CA ILE A 157 -16.38 0.90 21.22
C ILE A 157 -17.07 1.31 19.90
N GLU A 158 -17.35 0.36 19.01
CA GLU A 158 -18.22 0.56 17.86
C GLU A 158 -19.67 0.80 18.31
N ALA A 159 -20.14 0.08 19.33
CA ALA A 159 -21.45 0.30 19.93
C ALA A 159 -21.54 1.70 20.58
N VAL A 160 -20.50 2.18 21.29
CA VAL A 160 -20.44 3.57 21.80
C VAL A 160 -20.67 4.56 20.68
N THR A 161 -19.99 4.36 19.55
CA THR A 161 -20.12 5.23 18.38
C THR A 161 -21.55 5.19 17.83
N LEU A 162 -22.12 3.99 17.63
CA LEU A 162 -23.49 3.79 17.15
C LEU A 162 -24.55 4.46 18.05
N TRP A 163 -24.46 4.24 19.36
CA TRP A 163 -25.40 4.82 20.32
C TRP A 163 -25.25 6.33 20.44
N SER A 164 -24.03 6.85 20.26
CA SER A 164 -23.77 8.29 20.18
C SER A 164 -24.37 8.92 18.93
N THR A 165 -24.36 8.24 17.78
CA THR A 165 -25.08 8.71 16.57
C THR A 165 -26.59 8.75 16.79
N ARG A 166 -27.13 7.76 17.52
CA ARG A 166 -28.54 7.72 17.92
C ARG A 166 -28.89 8.65 19.07
N LYS A 167 -27.89 9.30 19.68
CA LYS A 167 -28.02 10.19 20.85
C LYS A 167 -28.67 9.53 22.06
N ASP A 168 -28.52 8.21 22.18
CA ASP A 168 -28.97 7.45 23.34
C ASP A 168 -27.88 7.45 24.41
N GLN A 169 -28.04 8.32 25.40
CA GLN A 169 -27.05 8.49 26.46
C GLN A 169 -26.89 7.24 27.33
N ALA A 170 -27.99 6.57 27.68
CA ALA A 170 -27.95 5.42 28.56
C ALA A 170 -27.26 4.24 27.88
N ALA A 171 -27.62 3.97 26.62
CA ALA A 171 -26.97 2.92 25.83
C ALA A 171 -25.50 3.23 25.53
N ALA A 172 -25.16 4.50 25.24
CA ALA A 172 -23.77 4.91 25.01
C ALA A 172 -22.90 4.76 26.27
N MET A 173 -23.41 5.17 27.44
CA MET A 173 -22.70 4.98 28.72
C MET A 173 -22.51 3.50 29.05
N ALA A 174 -23.55 2.68 28.89
CA ALA A 174 -23.47 1.25 29.15
C ALA A 174 -22.44 0.55 28.23
N ALA A 175 -22.45 0.87 26.93
CA ALA A 175 -21.45 0.37 25.99
C ALA A 175 -20.03 0.86 26.35
N TYR A 176 -19.89 2.11 26.78
CA TYR A 176 -18.61 2.66 27.18
C TYR A 176 -18.04 1.94 28.41
N GLU A 177 -18.86 1.70 29.43
CA GLU A 177 -18.44 0.95 30.62
C GLU A 177 -18.01 -0.48 30.30
N LYS A 178 -18.70 -1.16 29.37
CA LYS A 178 -18.26 -2.49 28.90
C LYS A 178 -16.94 -2.40 28.15
N SER A 179 -16.79 -1.42 27.26
CA SER A 179 -15.52 -1.21 26.54
C SER A 179 -14.34 -1.01 27.49
N LEU A 180 -14.51 -0.29 28.61
CA LEU A 180 -13.43 -0.13 29.60
C LEU A 180 -13.08 -1.44 30.31
N LYS A 181 -14.06 -2.30 30.59
CA LYS A 181 -13.82 -3.62 31.20
C LYS A 181 -13.04 -4.52 30.25
N ASP A 182 -13.44 -4.57 28.98
CA ASP A 182 -12.76 -5.37 27.97
C ASP A 182 -11.35 -4.84 27.68
N PHE A 183 -11.18 -3.52 27.68
CA PHE A 183 -9.87 -2.89 27.56
C PHE A 183 -8.96 -3.24 28.75
N ALA A 184 -9.49 -3.26 29.97
CA ALA A 184 -8.74 -3.68 31.16
C ALA A 184 -8.38 -5.18 31.12
N ALA A 185 -9.31 -6.03 30.67
CA ALA A 185 -9.07 -7.46 30.48
C ALA A 185 -7.96 -7.70 29.44
N TYR A 186 -8.00 -6.96 28.33
CA TYR A 186 -6.97 -6.98 27.31
C TYR A 186 -5.61 -6.56 27.88
N LYS A 187 -5.55 -5.43 28.60
CA LYS A 187 -4.32 -4.92 29.23
C LYS A 187 -3.70 -5.95 30.17
N SER A 188 -4.52 -6.55 31.03
CA SER A 188 -4.11 -7.64 31.92
C SER A 188 -3.55 -8.84 31.14
N ALA A 189 -4.21 -9.26 30.06
CA ALA A 189 -3.77 -10.39 29.25
C ALA A 189 -2.41 -10.16 28.57
N VAL A 190 -2.07 -8.92 28.19
CA VAL A 190 -0.79 -8.58 27.56
C VAL A 190 0.26 -8.00 28.54
N GLY A 191 -0.06 -7.96 29.84
CA GLY A 191 0.86 -7.55 30.90
C GLY A 191 1.20 -6.06 30.91
N ILE A 192 0.20 -5.19 30.76
CA ILE A 192 0.31 -3.71 30.85
C ILE A 192 -0.83 -3.05 31.63
#